data_AF-A0A0C3Q365-F1
#
_entry.id   AF-A0A0C3Q365-F1
#
_cell.length_a   1.000
_cell.length_b   1.000
_cell.length_c   1.000
_cell.angle_alpha   90.00
_cell.angle_beta   90.00
_cell.angle_gamma   90.00
#
_symmetry.space_group_name_H-M   'P 1'
#
loop_
_entity.id
_entity.type
_entity.pdbx_description
1 polymer ?
#
loop_
_entity_poly.entity_id
_entity_poly.type
_entity_poly.pdbx_seq_one_letter_code
_entity_poly.pdbx_strand_id
1 'polypeptide(L)'
;SGLQYIMGFIRRCGLHIQRIRVKDSMKRVDGPGRAIRRCIKIKRRYYKVPRPNALWHCDGHHKLIKWGFVIHGFVDGYCRTV
;
A
#
# COMPACT_ATOMS: atom_id res chain seq x y z
N SER A 1 -4.52 -1.68 3.85
CA SER A 1 -5.24 -2.88 3.39
C SER A 1 -6.75 -2.60 3.39
N GLY A 2 -7.52 -3.13 2.43
CA GLY A 2 -8.93 -2.75 2.21
C GLY A 2 -9.86 -2.88 3.43
N LEU A 3 -9.57 -3.82 4.33
CA LEU A 3 -10.31 -3.99 5.58
C LEU A 3 -10.19 -2.77 6.52
N GLN A 4 -9.02 -2.13 6.60
CA GLN A 4 -8.84 -0.92 7.42
C GLN A 4 -9.68 0.24 6.88
N TYR A 5 -9.76 0.39 5.56
CA TYR A 5 -10.56 1.44 4.91
C TYR A 5 -12.05 1.26 5.19
N ILE A 6 -12.58 0.04 5.02
CA ILE A 6 -13.99 -0.25 5.30
C ILE A 6 -14.31 -0.10 6.79
N MET A 7 -13.43 -0.55 7.67
CA MET A 7 -13.58 -0.32 9.12
C MET A 7 -13.62 1.17 9.47
N GLY A 8 -12.78 2.00 8.84
CA GLY A 8 -12.78 3.44 9.02
C GLY A 8 -14.07 4.09 8.52
N PHE A 9 -14.56 3.67 7.35
CA PHE A 9 -15.83 4.15 6.79
C PHE A 9 -17.03 3.81 7.70
N ILE A 10 -17.14 2.55 8.13
CA ILE A 10 -18.22 2.09 9.02
C ILE A 10 -18.22 2.89 10.34
N ARG A 11 -17.03 3.15 10.91
CA ARG A 11 -16.89 3.99 12.11
C ARG A 11 -17.32 5.43 11.86
N ARG A 12 -16.99 6.00 10.69
CA ARG A 12 -17.44 7.34 10.30
C ARG A 12 -18.96 7.44 10.18
N CYS A 13 -19.63 6.35 9.81
CA CYS A 13 -21.09 6.25 9.82
C CYS A 13 -21.69 6.04 11.23
N GLY A 14 -20.88 6.07 12.30
CA GLY A 14 -21.32 5.86 13.68
C GLY A 14 -21.50 4.40 14.09
N LEU A 15 -21.23 3.46 13.19
CA LEU A 15 -21.45 2.03 13.45
C LEU A 15 -20.20 1.39 14.08
N HIS A 16 -20.39 0.76 15.23
CA HIS A 16 -19.33 0.06 15.96
C HIS A 16 -19.47 -1.46 15.79
N ILE A 17 -19.02 -1.96 14.63
CA ILE A 17 -19.11 -3.37 14.29
C ILE A 17 -17.79 -4.09 14.60
N GLN A 18 -17.89 -5.30 15.14
CA GLN A 18 -16.72 -6.16 15.40
C GLN A 18 -15.95 -6.45 14.10
N ARG A 19 -14.62 -6.36 14.17
CA ARG A 19 -13.71 -6.55 13.03
C ARG A 19 -13.92 -7.91 12.33
N ILE A 20 -14.25 -8.96 13.09
CA ILE A 20 -14.49 -10.29 12.54
C ILE A 20 -15.71 -10.31 11.61
N ARG A 21 -16.82 -9.67 12.01
CA ARG A 21 -18.05 -9.59 11.21
C ARG A 21 -17.83 -8.85 9.88
N VAL A 22 -17.07 -7.76 9.91
CA VAL A 22 -16.70 -7.00 8.70
C VAL A 22 -15.81 -7.85 7.79
N LYS A 23 -14.84 -8.57 8.36
CA LYS A 23 -13.96 -9.49 7.61
C LYS A 23 -14.74 -10.62 6.94
N ASP A 24 -15.70 -11.21 7.64
CA ASP A 24 -16.52 -12.30 7.11
C ASP A 24 -17.48 -11.81 6.04
N SER A 25 -18.10 -10.65 6.23
CA SER A 25 -18.90 -9.99 5.19
C SER A 25 -18.09 -9.73 3.92
N MET A 26 -16.88 -9.15 4.05
CA MET A 26 -15.97 -8.98 2.91
C MET A 26 -15.57 -10.30 2.26
N LYS A 27 -15.40 -11.38 3.04
CA LYS A 27 -15.09 -12.70 2.49
C LYS A 27 -16.27 -13.25 1.68
N ARG A 28 -17.51 -13.02 2.12
CA ARG A 28 -18.72 -13.42 1.38
C ARG A 28 -18.89 -12.63 0.09
N VAL A 29 -18.74 -11.31 0.14
CA VAL A 29 -18.96 -10.43 -1.03
C VAL A 29 -17.81 -10.52 -2.03
N ASP A 30 -16.57 -10.63 -1.55
CA ASP A 30 -15.37 -10.35 -2.34
C ASP A 30 -14.38 -11.54 -2.32
N GLY A 31 -14.82 -12.71 -1.83
CA GLY A 31 -14.04 -13.95 -1.76
C GLY A 31 -13.32 -14.31 -3.08
N PRO A 32 -14.03 -14.42 -4.22
CA PRO A 32 -13.40 -14.71 -5.51
C PRO A 32 -12.49 -13.56 -6.00
N GLY A 33 -12.91 -12.30 -5.85
CA GLY A 33 -12.11 -11.13 -6.25
C GLY A 33 -10.80 -11.00 -5.47
N ARG A 34 -10.75 -11.51 -4.24
CA ARG A 34 -9.55 -11.54 -3.40
C ARG A 34 -8.60 -12.68 -3.76
N ALA A 35 -9.14 -13.83 -4.19
CA ALA A 35 -8.35 -14.93 -4.74
C ALA A 35 -7.70 -14.53 -6.06
N ILE A 36 -8.48 -13.94 -6.97
CA ILE A 36 -7.99 -13.43 -8.27
C ILE A 36 -6.89 -12.39 -8.05
N ARG A 37 -7.06 -11.41 -7.17
CA ARG A 37 -6.03 -10.40 -6.86
C ARG A 37 -4.76 -10.98 -6.21
N ARG A 38 -4.85 -12.14 -5.53
CA ARG A 38 -3.67 -12.86 -5.03
C ARG A 38 -2.99 -13.66 -6.14
N CYS A 39 -3.75 -14.26 -7.04
CA CYS A 39 -3.25 -15.03 -8.17
C CYS A 39 -2.61 -14.14 -9.25
N ILE A 40 -3.14 -12.94 -9.46
CA ILE A 40 -2.53 -11.94 -10.34
C ILE A 40 -1.32 -11.36 -9.63
N LYS A 41 -0.18 -12.05 -9.78
CA LYS A 41 1.13 -11.49 -9.46
C LYS A 41 1.30 -10.25 -10.33
N ILE A 42 1.50 -9.08 -9.70
CA ILE A 42 1.80 -7.84 -10.44
C ILE A 42 3.01 -8.15 -11.33
N LYS A 43 2.79 -8.17 -12.65
CA LYS A 43 3.87 -8.34 -13.62
C LYS A 43 4.69 -7.06 -13.57
N ARG A 44 5.77 -7.07 -12.78
CA ARG A 44 6.69 -5.94 -12.66
C ARG A 44 7.18 -5.61 -14.06
N ARG A 45 6.90 -4.39 -14.52
CA ARG A 45 7.41 -3.91 -15.81
C ARG A 45 8.92 -3.82 -15.74
N TYR A 46 9.57 -4.09 -16.85
CA TYR A 46 11.01 -3.83 -16.97
C TYR A 46 11.22 -2.33 -16.93
N TYR A 47 11.93 -1.85 -15.93
CA TYR A 47 12.21 -0.44 -15.71
C TYR A 47 13.68 -0.17 -16.01
N LYS A 48 13.95 0.83 -16.84
CA LYS A 48 15.30 1.30 -17.19
C LYS A 48 15.28 2.82 -17.28
N VAL A 49 16.29 3.44 -16.70
CA VAL A 49 16.61 4.87 -16.87
C VAL A 49 17.78 4.94 -17.85
N PRO A 50 17.85 5.93 -18.76
CA PRO A 50 18.82 5.94 -19.84
C PRO A 50 20.28 6.19 -19.40
N ARG A 51 20.51 6.93 -18.31
CA ARG A 51 21.85 7.29 -17.80
C ARG A 51 21.81 7.71 -16.33
N PRO A 52 22.94 7.67 -15.59
CA PRO A 52 23.03 8.23 -14.25
C PRO A 52 22.56 9.69 -14.20
N ASN A 53 21.94 10.09 -13.10
CA ASN A 53 21.41 11.44 -12.84
C ASN A 53 20.30 11.90 -13.80
N ALA A 54 19.75 11.03 -14.66
CA ALA A 54 18.63 11.39 -15.52
C ALA A 54 17.29 11.43 -14.78
N LEU A 55 17.15 10.67 -13.69
CA LEU A 55 15.93 10.60 -12.88
C LEU A 55 16.26 10.17 -11.45
N TRP A 56 15.74 10.92 -10.48
CA TRP A 56 15.87 10.61 -9.06
C TRP A 56 14.51 10.21 -8.48
N HIS A 57 14.51 9.18 -7.66
CA HIS A 57 13.35 8.76 -6.88
C HIS A 57 13.47 9.29 -5.46
N CYS A 58 12.41 9.89 -4.94
CA CYS A 58 12.29 10.28 -3.53
C CYS A 58 11.16 9.47 -2.91
N ASP A 59 11.41 8.83 -1.77
CA ASP A 59 10.39 8.15 -0.98
C ASP A 59 10.46 8.53 0.49
N GLY A 60 9.29 8.60 1.12
CA GLY A 60 9.11 8.99 2.52
C GLY A 60 8.86 7.78 3.41
N HIS A 61 9.70 7.59 4.41
CA HIS A 61 9.50 6.60 5.46
C HIS A 61 8.79 7.20 6.67
N HIS A 62 7.47 6.94 6.77
CA HIS A 62 6.59 7.58 7.77
C HIS A 62 6.32 6.71 9.01
N LYS A 63 7.03 5.59 9.22
CA LYS A 63 6.76 4.72 10.39
C LYS A 63 6.96 5.44 11.73
N LEU A 64 7.85 6.43 11.76
CA LEU A 64 8.17 7.18 12.97
C LEU A 64 7.37 8.48 13.13
N ILE A 65 6.35 8.73 12.28
CA ILE A 65 5.63 10.00 12.26
C ILE A 65 4.93 10.33 13.58
N LYS A 66 4.56 9.31 14.38
CA LYS A 66 3.97 9.50 15.72
C LYS A 66 4.93 10.14 16.72
N TRP A 67 6.23 10.02 16.49
CA TRP A 67 7.28 10.65 17.29
C TRP A 67 7.84 11.91 16.61
N GLY A 68 7.18 12.41 15.55
CA GLY A 68 7.60 13.60 14.81
C GLY A 68 8.70 13.36 13.77
N PHE A 69 9.12 12.12 13.54
CA PHE A 69 10.19 11.81 12.58
C PHE A 69 9.65 11.27 11.25
N VAL A 70 10.15 11.82 10.14
CA VAL A 70 9.95 11.30 8.79
C VAL A 70 11.31 11.26 8.09
N ILE A 71 11.68 10.10 7.56
CA ILE A 71 12.96 9.93 6.86
C ILE A 71 12.68 9.93 5.37
N HIS A 72 13.34 10.83 4.62
CA HIS A 72 13.24 10.86 3.16
C HIS A 72 14.51 10.25 2.56
N GLY A 73 14.34 9.27 1.67
CA GLY A 73 15.45 8.65 0.94
C GLY A 73 15.40 9.08 -0.53
N PHE A 74 16.57 9.40 -1.09
CA PHE A 74 16.72 9.72 -2.51
C PHE A 74 17.62 8.68 -3.18
N VAL A 75 17.20 8.19 -4.35
CA VAL A 75 17.90 7.13 -5.07
C VAL A 75 17.95 7.48 -6.56
N ASP A 76 19.12 7.39 -7.17
CA ASP A 76 19.25 7.52 -8.62
C ASP A 76 18.57 6.33 -9.32
N GLY A 77 17.68 6.64 -10.27
CA GLY A 77 16.85 5.63 -10.95
C GLY A 77 17.63 4.73 -11.91
N TYR A 78 18.85 5.11 -12.30
CA TYR A 78 19.74 4.31 -13.13
C TYR A 78 20.47 3.24 -12.33
N CYS A 79 21.26 3.62 -11.32
CA CYS A 79 22.04 2.68 -10.52
C CYS A 79 21.23 2.03 -9.38
N ARG A 80 20.18 2.70 -8.90
CA ARG A 80 19.34 2.27 -7.77
C ARG A 80 20.09 2.09 -6.46
N THR A 81 21.22 2.75 -6.31
CA THR A 81 22.01 2.76 -5.08
C THR A 81 21.54 3.91 -4.18
N VAL A 82 21.41 3.60 -2.90
CA VAL A 82 21.19 4.57 -1.81
C VAL A 82 22.51 5.17 -1.35
#